data_AF-A0A7C7KN24-F1
#
_entry.id   AF-A0A7C7KN24-F1
#
_cell.length_a   1.000
_cell.length_b   1.000
_cell.length_c   1.000
_cell.angle_alpha   90.00
_cell.angle_beta   90.00
_cell.angle_gamma   90.00
#
_symmetry.space_group_name_H-M   'P 1'
#
loop_
_entity.id
_entity.type
_entity.pdbx_description
1 polymer ?
#
loop_
_entity_poly.entity_id
_entity_poly.type
_entity_poly.pdbx_seq_one_letter_code
_entity_poly.pdbx_strand_id
1 'polypeptide(L)'
;MIPADLLATFQMGFLFALIVVALTLFATEAVSIELTSLSVIAVLILFFHFFPVTGPEGEDLLSLRSLFSGFANPALIAVLALLVLGEGLTRTGVLDLAANAVIQWTRSNPFFAIALMLVVVMAFSAVLNNIPVVVLFVPIMQTLTKRFRQSPSRYMMLLSYASVLGGMTTLIGSSTNLLVSLELDDLGEEPFGFFDFTVPGLVLASCGLVYLLFIAPRLLPDRPTTGGAAAEQGRHFVAQVSVSVGSRLVGLRPVGGIFPALPDITILMIQRGERAILPPFEDLVLDANDLVIIAATRPALASLAKDEPELLHPEL
;
A
#
# COMPACT_ATOMS: atom_id res chain seq x y z
N MET A 1 22.44 3.35 47.86
CA MET A 1 22.99 3.10 46.52
C MET A 1 22.39 1.79 46.03
N ILE A 2 21.67 1.82 44.91
CA ILE A 2 21.20 0.59 44.25
C ILE A 2 22.46 -0.12 43.71
N PRO A 3 22.66 -1.43 43.94
CA PRO A 3 23.77 -2.15 43.35
C PRO A 3 23.73 -2.04 41.82
N ALA A 4 24.87 -1.81 41.19
CA ALA A 4 24.97 -1.62 39.73
C ALA A 4 24.34 -2.80 38.95
N ASP A 5 24.54 -4.02 39.43
CA ASP A 5 23.99 -5.25 38.82
C ASP A 5 22.45 -5.28 38.89
N LEU A 6 21.88 -4.79 39.99
CA LEU A 6 20.43 -4.72 40.17
C LEU A 6 19.82 -3.63 39.29
N LEU A 7 20.51 -2.50 39.13
CA LEU A 7 20.10 -1.43 38.23
C LEU A 7 20.14 -1.89 36.77
N ALA A 8 21.20 -2.58 36.35
CA ALA A 8 21.32 -3.13 35.00
C ALA A 8 20.22 -4.16 34.71
N THR A 9 19.98 -5.09 35.64
CA THR A 9 18.90 -6.09 35.51
C THR A 9 17.53 -5.41 35.40
N PHE A 10 17.31 -4.34 36.16
CA PHE A 10 16.08 -3.55 36.10
C PHE A 10 15.91 -2.83 34.75
N GLN A 11 16.95 -2.17 34.26
CA GLN A 11 16.96 -1.50 32.95
C GLN A 11 16.67 -2.50 31.80
N MET A 12 17.32 -3.66 31.82
CA MET A 12 17.08 -4.73 30.83
C MET A 12 15.65 -5.27 30.92
N GLY A 13 15.16 -5.57 32.13
CA GLY A 13 13.80 -6.07 32.35
C GLY A 13 12.74 -5.08 31.84
N PHE A 14 12.94 -3.78 32.10
CA PHE A 14 12.08 -2.73 31.55
C PHE A 14 12.11 -2.70 30.02
N LEU A 15 13.30 -2.75 29.41
CA LEU A 15 13.43 -2.72 27.95
C LEU A 15 12.74 -3.92 27.30
N PHE A 16 12.92 -5.13 27.83
CA PHE A 16 12.22 -6.33 27.33
C PHE A 16 10.70 -6.21 27.46
N ALA A 17 10.21 -5.71 28.60
CA ALA A 17 8.77 -5.48 28.77
C ALA A 17 8.25 -4.45 27.74
N LEU A 18 8.99 -3.37 27.51
CA LEU A 18 8.63 -2.35 26.52
C LEU A 18 8.61 -2.93 25.10
N ILE A 19 9.58 -3.77 24.73
CA ILE A 19 9.60 -4.46 23.44
C ILE A 19 8.36 -5.34 23.27
N VAL A 20 7.99 -6.13 24.28
CA VAL A 20 6.79 -6.99 24.21
C VAL A 20 5.53 -6.15 24.05
N VAL A 21 5.40 -5.05 24.79
CA VAL A 21 4.27 -4.11 24.66
C VAL A 21 4.24 -3.49 23.27
N ALA A 22 5.36 -2.98 22.77
CA ALA A 22 5.47 -2.38 21.45
C ALA A 22 5.09 -3.36 20.34
N LEU A 23 5.61 -4.59 20.39
CA LEU A 23 5.28 -5.65 19.43
C LEU A 23 3.79 -6.00 19.47
N THR A 24 3.19 -6.04 20.67
CA THR A 24 1.75 -6.29 20.82
C THR A 24 0.92 -5.16 20.22
N LEU A 25 1.30 -3.90 20.45
CA LEU A 25 0.63 -2.73 19.87
C LEU A 25 0.75 -2.71 18.34
N PHE A 26 1.93 -3.02 17.79
CA PHE A 26 2.12 -3.13 16.35
C PHE A 26 1.32 -4.28 15.74
N ALA A 27 1.28 -5.44 16.38
CA ALA A 27 0.58 -6.61 15.86
C ALA A 27 -0.95 -6.48 15.94
N THR A 28 -1.47 -5.80 16.95
CA THR A 28 -2.90 -5.60 17.16
C THR A 28 -3.46 -4.38 16.41
N GLU A 29 -2.59 -3.48 15.95
CA GLU A 29 -2.95 -2.20 15.32
C GLU A 29 -3.99 -1.41 16.14
N ALA A 30 -4.03 -1.62 17.47
CA ALA A 30 -5.02 -1.01 18.36
C ALA A 30 -4.90 0.53 18.42
N VAL A 31 -3.70 1.02 18.13
CA VAL A 31 -3.35 2.43 18.05
C VAL A 31 -2.52 2.62 16.77
N SER A 32 -2.53 3.82 16.19
CA SER A 32 -1.77 4.11 14.96
C SER A 32 -0.27 3.80 15.14
N ILE A 33 0.37 3.35 14.06
CA ILE A 33 1.78 2.92 14.05
C ILE A 33 2.69 4.09 14.43
N GLU A 34 2.34 5.29 13.98
CA GLU A 34 3.07 6.53 14.26
C GLU A 34 3.02 6.87 15.75
N LEU A 35 1.82 6.79 16.35
CA LEU A 35 1.64 7.09 17.77
C LEU A 35 2.32 6.04 18.65
N THR A 36 2.25 4.77 18.25
CA THR A 36 2.98 3.68 18.93
C THR A 36 4.48 3.93 18.89
N SER A 37 5.03 4.26 17.73
CA SER A 37 6.47 4.53 17.55
C SER A 37 6.94 5.74 18.36
N LEU A 38 6.19 6.85 18.33
CA LEU A 38 6.49 8.05 19.11
C LEU A 38 6.39 7.78 20.61
N SER A 39 5.39 7.00 21.05
CA SER A 39 5.22 6.63 22.46
C SER A 39 6.38 5.78 22.96
N VAL A 40 6.84 4.79 22.18
CA VAL A 40 7.99 3.96 22.54
C VAL A 40 9.24 4.81 22.71
N ILE A 41 9.52 5.72 21.77
CA ILE A 41 10.67 6.63 21.87
C ILE A 41 10.54 7.57 23.07
N ALA A 42 9.37 8.15 23.30
CA ALA A 42 9.13 9.03 24.45
C ALA A 42 9.32 8.30 25.79
N VAL A 43 8.84 7.06 25.90
CA VAL A 43 9.01 6.22 27.09
C VAL A 43 10.47 5.85 27.30
N LEU A 44 11.22 5.51 26.24
CA LEU A 44 12.66 5.26 26.32
C LEU A 44 13.42 6.49 26.82
N ILE A 45 13.16 7.66 26.23
CA ILE A 45 13.80 8.92 26.62
C ILE A 45 13.50 9.23 28.09
N LEU A 46 12.23 9.15 28.50
CA LEU A 46 11.83 9.46 29.87
C LEU A 46 12.47 8.49 30.87
N PHE A 47 12.46 7.19 30.57
CA PHE A 47 13.00 6.17 31.46
C PHE A 47 14.53 6.30 31.62
N PHE A 48 15.27 6.39 30.51
CA PHE A 48 16.74 6.47 30.55
C PHE A 48 17.25 7.84 31.01
N HIS A 49 16.42 8.90 30.97
CA HIS A 49 16.75 10.16 31.64
C HIS A 49 16.87 9.99 33.17
N PHE A 50 15.99 9.20 33.80
CA PHE A 50 16.04 8.95 35.25
C PHE A 50 16.98 7.80 35.63
N PHE A 51 17.17 6.83 34.73
CA PHE A 51 18.02 5.67 34.92
C PHE A 51 19.07 5.56 33.80
N PRO A 52 20.06 6.48 33.74
CA PRO A 52 21.02 6.54 32.64
C PRO A 52 21.88 5.27 32.57
N VAL A 53 22.30 4.91 31.37
CA VAL A 53 23.23 3.81 31.13
C VAL A 53 24.61 4.39 30.87
N THR A 54 25.40 4.52 31.93
CA THR A 54 26.78 4.98 31.84
C THR A 54 27.69 3.89 31.28
N GLY A 55 28.35 4.20 30.17
CA GLY A 55 29.37 3.36 29.56
C GLY A 55 30.69 3.36 30.33
N PRO A 56 31.68 2.59 29.85
CA PRO A 56 32.98 2.43 30.51
C PRO A 56 33.73 3.75 30.71
N GLU A 57 33.53 4.71 29.79
CA GLU A 57 34.17 6.03 29.80
C GLU A 57 33.33 7.11 30.52
N GLY A 58 32.22 6.73 31.15
CA GLY A 58 31.30 7.65 31.85
C GLY A 58 30.32 8.38 30.94
N GLU A 59 30.29 8.05 29.65
CA GLU A 59 29.33 8.55 28.68
C GLU A 59 27.95 7.89 28.82
N ASP A 60 26.88 8.62 28.53
CA ASP A 60 25.53 8.05 28.49
C ASP A 60 25.31 7.36 27.14
N LEU A 61 25.35 6.03 27.15
CA LEU A 61 25.18 5.19 25.96
C LEU A 61 23.80 5.40 25.32
N LEU A 62 22.79 5.75 26.13
CA LEU A 62 21.40 5.97 25.70
C LEU A 62 20.99 7.44 25.79
N SER A 63 21.94 8.33 25.49
CA SER A 63 21.66 9.76 25.36
C SER A 63 20.56 10.09 24.34
N LEU A 64 19.96 11.28 24.46
CA LEU A 64 19.01 11.81 23.46
C LEU A 64 19.56 11.70 22.03
N ARG A 65 20.85 11.98 21.82
CA ARG A 65 21.47 11.90 20.49
C ARG A 65 21.47 10.47 19.97
N SER A 66 21.80 9.47 20.80
CA SER A 66 21.81 8.07 20.35
C SER A 66 20.40 7.55 20.10
N LEU A 67 19.43 7.89 20.96
CA LEU A 67 18.01 7.53 20.75
C LEU A 67 17.40 8.16 19.48
N PHE A 68 17.78 9.40 19.12
CA PHE A 68 17.31 10.06 17.90
C PHE A 68 18.14 9.72 16.65
N SER A 69 19.29 9.05 16.79
CA SER A 69 20.19 8.75 15.65
C SER A 69 19.52 7.90 14.57
N GLY A 70 18.54 7.07 14.94
CA GLY A 70 17.74 6.27 14.01
C GLY A 70 16.95 7.09 12.98
N PHE A 71 16.61 8.35 13.26
CA PHE A 71 15.94 9.23 12.29
C PHE A 71 16.88 9.67 11.16
N ALA A 72 18.19 9.68 11.40
CA ALA A 72 19.21 9.97 10.39
C ALA A 72 19.68 8.72 9.65
N ASN A 73 18.98 7.58 9.80
CA ASN A 73 19.36 6.34 9.16
C ASN A 73 19.31 6.49 7.62
N PRO A 74 20.44 6.27 6.90
CA PRO A 74 20.48 6.35 5.44
C PRO A 74 19.42 5.47 4.74
N ALA A 75 19.06 4.32 5.32
CA ALA A 75 18.02 3.44 4.81
C ALA A 75 16.63 4.11 4.85
N LEU A 76 16.31 4.86 5.90
CA LEU A 76 15.05 5.61 5.99
C LEU A 76 14.97 6.67 4.89
N ILE A 77 16.06 7.43 4.69
CA ILE A 77 16.16 8.45 3.66
C ILE A 77 16.00 7.84 2.26
N ALA A 78 16.63 6.68 2.02
CA ALA A 78 16.50 5.97 0.75
C ALA A 78 15.05 5.54 0.47
N VAL A 79 14.34 5.00 1.46
CA VAL A 79 12.92 4.63 1.33
C VAL A 79 12.06 5.84 0.97
N LEU A 80 12.26 6.98 1.65
CA LEU A 80 11.53 8.21 1.36
C LEU A 80 11.80 8.72 -0.07
N ALA A 81 13.06 8.73 -0.50
CA ALA A 81 13.43 9.13 -1.86
C ALA A 81 12.79 8.21 -2.92
N LEU A 82 12.70 6.91 -2.64
CA LEU A 82 12.13 5.92 -3.56
C LEU A 82 10.60 5.98 -3.61
N LEU A 83 9.93 6.37 -2.52
CA LEU A 83 8.50 6.71 -2.53
C LEU A 83 8.22 7.94 -3.41
N VAL A 84 9.04 8.99 -3.28
CA VAL A 84 8.95 10.19 -4.13
C VAL A 84 9.20 9.85 -5.60
N LEU A 85 10.22 9.02 -5.89
CA LEU A 85 10.51 8.54 -7.23
C LEU A 85 9.35 7.72 -7.80
N GLY A 86 8.74 6.84 -6.99
CA GLY A 86 7.56 6.07 -7.37
C GLY A 86 6.41 6.97 -7.82
N GLU A 87 6.10 8.01 -7.06
CA GLU A 87 5.07 9.01 -7.44
C GLU A 87 5.48 9.85 -8.67
N GLY A 88 6.77 10.12 -8.86
CA GLY A 88 7.27 10.74 -10.08
C GLY A 88 7.02 9.87 -11.33
N LEU A 89 7.21 8.56 -11.21
CA LEU A 89 6.96 7.62 -12.31
C LEU A 89 5.48 7.43 -12.60
N THR A 90 4.61 7.40 -11.59
CA THR A 90 3.16 7.30 -11.79
C THR A 90 2.62 8.51 -12.54
N ARG A 91 3.06 9.73 -12.19
CA ARG A 91 2.60 10.97 -12.82
C ARG A 91 3.10 11.18 -14.25
N THR A 92 4.29 10.66 -14.57
CA THR A 92 4.90 10.84 -15.89
C THR A 92 4.38 9.87 -16.95
N GLY A 93 3.57 8.87 -16.57
CA GLY A 93 3.06 7.85 -17.49
C GLY A 93 4.11 6.84 -17.97
N VAL A 94 5.34 6.91 -17.45
CA VAL A 94 6.45 5.99 -17.79
C VAL A 94 6.08 4.54 -17.45
N LEU A 95 5.23 4.33 -16.44
CA LEU A 95 4.77 3.00 -16.04
C LEU A 95 3.97 2.29 -17.13
N ASP A 96 3.16 3.03 -17.90
CA ASP A 96 2.42 2.46 -19.04
C ASP A 96 3.37 2.08 -20.18
N LEU A 97 4.43 2.85 -20.41
CA LEU A 97 5.48 2.53 -21.38
C LEU A 97 6.23 1.26 -20.96
N ALA A 98 6.62 1.15 -19.70
CA ALA A 98 7.30 -0.03 -19.16
C ALA A 98 6.41 -1.28 -19.26
N ALA A 99 5.14 -1.19 -18.88
CA ALA A 99 4.20 -2.30 -19.01
C ALA A 99 3.98 -2.70 -20.48
N ASN A 100 3.86 -1.73 -21.39
CA ASN A 100 3.78 -1.98 -22.84
C ASN A 100 5.02 -2.70 -23.37
N ALA A 101 6.22 -2.28 -22.96
CA ALA A 101 7.48 -2.90 -23.39
C ALA A 101 7.55 -4.36 -22.95
N VAL A 102 7.20 -4.65 -21.69
CA VAL A 102 7.13 -6.02 -21.15
C VAL A 102 6.16 -6.87 -21.96
N ILE A 103 4.97 -6.37 -22.27
CA ILE A 103 3.95 -7.10 -23.06
C ILE A 103 4.43 -7.37 -24.48
N GLN A 104 5.06 -6.40 -25.14
CA GLN A 104 5.58 -6.56 -26.49
C GLN A 104 6.70 -7.60 -26.55
N TRP A 105 7.65 -7.55 -25.62
CA TRP A 105 8.75 -8.54 -25.54
C TRP A 105 8.25 -9.96 -25.25
N THR A 106 7.14 -10.07 -24.51
CA THR A 106 6.58 -11.37 -24.11
C THR A 106 5.46 -11.85 -25.04
N ARG A 107 5.27 -11.17 -26.18
CA ARG A 107 4.25 -11.49 -27.19
C ARG A 107 2.84 -11.63 -26.60
N SER A 108 2.50 -10.77 -25.64
CA SER A 108 1.21 -10.78 -24.95
C SER A 108 0.88 -12.06 -24.18
N ASN A 109 1.87 -12.90 -23.85
CA ASN A 109 1.66 -14.08 -23.03
C ASN A 109 1.78 -13.72 -21.53
N PRO A 110 0.72 -13.88 -20.72
CA PRO A 110 0.72 -13.51 -19.31
C PRO A 110 1.84 -14.20 -18.50
N PHE A 111 2.08 -15.49 -18.76
CA PHE A 111 3.07 -16.26 -18.03
C PHE A 111 4.48 -15.69 -18.23
N PHE A 112 4.87 -15.44 -19.49
CA PHE A 112 6.18 -14.86 -19.79
C PHE A 112 6.31 -13.43 -19.28
N ALA A 113 5.24 -12.64 -19.34
CA ALA A 113 5.24 -11.27 -18.81
C ALA A 113 5.47 -11.25 -17.30
N ILE A 114 4.78 -12.10 -16.55
CA ILE A 114 4.97 -12.24 -15.10
C ILE A 114 6.38 -12.77 -14.79
N ALA A 115 6.84 -13.80 -15.51
CA ALA A 115 8.18 -14.37 -15.30
C ALA A 115 9.28 -13.34 -15.53
N LEU A 116 9.21 -12.60 -16.63
CA LEU A 116 10.14 -11.50 -16.91
C LEU A 116 10.09 -10.45 -15.79
N MET A 117 8.89 -10.11 -15.31
CA MET A 117 8.75 -9.12 -14.26
C MET A 117 9.37 -9.58 -12.93
N LEU A 118 9.15 -10.83 -12.53
CA LEU A 118 9.76 -11.39 -11.31
C LEU A 118 11.30 -11.41 -11.41
N VAL A 119 11.85 -11.79 -12.58
CA VAL A 119 13.30 -11.78 -12.80
C VAL A 119 13.88 -10.37 -12.70
N VAL A 120 13.24 -9.38 -13.33
CA VAL A 120 13.67 -7.97 -13.25
C VAL A 120 13.63 -7.48 -11.81
N VAL A 121 12.55 -7.79 -11.07
CA VAL A 121 12.43 -7.41 -9.67
C VAL A 121 13.53 -8.04 -8.82
N MET A 122 13.81 -9.33 -9.01
CA MET A 122 14.90 -10.01 -8.31
C MET A 122 16.26 -9.36 -8.60
N ALA A 123 16.52 -9.00 -9.85
CA ALA A 123 17.77 -8.33 -10.25
C ALA A 123 17.90 -6.93 -9.63
N PHE A 124 16.83 -6.14 -9.59
CA PHE A 124 16.84 -4.84 -8.92
C PHE A 124 16.99 -4.98 -7.40
N SER A 125 16.34 -5.96 -6.79
CA SER A 125 16.46 -6.26 -5.36
C SER A 125 17.85 -6.79 -4.98
N ALA A 126 18.61 -7.35 -5.93
CA ALA A 126 20.01 -7.69 -5.70
C ALA A 126 20.91 -6.45 -5.48
N VAL A 127 20.45 -5.25 -5.85
CA VAL A 127 21.25 -4.01 -5.71
C VAL A 127 20.60 -3.02 -4.75
N LEU A 128 19.31 -3.18 -4.48
CA LEU A 128 18.50 -2.29 -3.64
C LEU A 128 17.78 -3.10 -2.56
N ASN A 129 17.59 -2.52 -1.38
CA ASN A 129 16.78 -3.15 -0.34
C ASN A 129 15.33 -3.38 -0.83
N ASN A 130 14.67 -4.39 -0.27
CA ASN A 130 13.41 -4.96 -0.76
C ASN A 130 12.24 -3.96 -0.79
N ILE A 131 12.12 -3.10 0.22
CA ILE A 131 10.96 -2.19 0.37
C ILE A 131 10.83 -1.23 -0.83
N PRO A 132 11.88 -0.45 -1.19
CA PRO A 132 11.83 0.40 -2.36
C PRO A 132 11.52 -0.30 -3.67
N VAL A 133 12.07 -1.50 -3.86
CA VAL A 133 11.86 -2.28 -5.08
C VAL A 133 10.40 -2.64 -5.20
N VAL A 134 9.79 -3.18 -4.13
CA VAL A 134 8.36 -3.50 -4.15
C VAL A 134 7.53 -2.26 -4.47
N VAL A 135 7.78 -1.13 -3.80
CA VAL A 135 7.06 0.14 -4.04
C VAL A 135 7.15 0.57 -5.51
N LEU A 136 8.33 0.49 -6.11
CA LEU A 136 8.59 0.87 -7.50
C LEU A 136 7.84 -0.02 -8.51
N PHE A 137 7.79 -1.33 -8.26
CA PHE A 137 7.24 -2.30 -9.20
C PHE A 137 5.76 -2.62 -8.98
N VAL A 138 5.17 -2.32 -7.81
CA VAL A 138 3.73 -2.46 -7.54
C VAL A 138 2.86 -1.82 -8.63
N PRO A 139 3.04 -0.54 -9.01
CA PRO A 139 2.15 0.07 -9.99
C PRO A 139 2.33 -0.52 -11.39
N ILE A 140 3.55 -0.96 -11.76
CA ILE A 140 3.80 -1.69 -13.02
C ILE A 140 3.06 -3.03 -13.03
N MET A 141 3.16 -3.79 -11.93
CA MET A 141 2.49 -5.08 -11.77
C MET A 141 0.96 -4.92 -11.79
N GLN A 142 0.42 -3.84 -11.20
CA GLN A 142 -1.01 -3.52 -11.28
C GLN A 142 -1.45 -3.24 -12.72
N THR A 143 -0.69 -2.47 -13.49
CA THR A 143 -1.00 -2.22 -14.92
C THR A 143 -0.94 -3.52 -15.73
N LEU A 144 0.04 -4.37 -15.47
CA LEU A 144 0.20 -5.66 -16.16
C LEU A 144 -0.96 -6.62 -15.87
N THR A 145 -1.33 -6.77 -14.59
CA THR A 145 -2.44 -7.65 -14.17
C THR A 145 -3.80 -7.16 -14.66
N LYS A 146 -4.03 -5.83 -14.67
CA LYS A 146 -5.24 -5.23 -15.28
C LYS A 146 -5.35 -5.57 -16.77
N ARG A 147 -4.25 -5.47 -17.52
CA ARG A 147 -4.25 -5.80 -18.96
C ARG A 147 -4.54 -7.27 -19.24
N PHE A 148 -4.04 -8.17 -18.40
CA PHE A 148 -4.34 -9.60 -18.51
C PHE A 148 -5.65 -10.03 -17.84
N ARG A 149 -6.41 -9.09 -17.26
CA ARG A 149 -7.66 -9.35 -16.51
C ARG A 149 -7.48 -10.37 -15.37
N GLN A 150 -6.36 -10.28 -14.66
CA GLN A 150 -6.04 -11.14 -13.53
C GLN A 150 -6.13 -10.38 -12.19
N SER A 151 -6.38 -11.09 -11.08
CA SER A 151 -6.46 -10.46 -9.76
C SER A 151 -5.10 -9.88 -9.34
N PRO A 152 -4.99 -8.56 -9.08
CA PRO A 152 -3.72 -7.95 -8.66
C PRO A 152 -3.17 -8.52 -7.35
N SER A 153 -4.04 -8.92 -6.42
CA SER A 153 -3.65 -9.35 -5.07
C SER A 153 -2.68 -10.53 -5.09
N ARG A 154 -2.91 -11.50 -5.99
CA ARG A 154 -2.08 -12.69 -6.14
C ARG A 154 -0.67 -12.30 -6.57
N TYR A 155 -0.55 -11.43 -7.56
CA TYR A 155 0.75 -11.06 -8.15
C TYR A 155 1.53 -10.07 -7.29
N MET A 156 0.86 -9.27 -6.46
CA MET A 156 1.52 -8.44 -5.46
C MET A 156 2.27 -9.29 -4.42
N MET A 157 1.71 -10.42 -4.02
CA MET A 157 2.39 -11.35 -3.11
C MET A 157 3.60 -12.01 -3.80
N LEU A 158 3.45 -12.43 -5.07
CA LEU A 158 4.58 -12.97 -5.84
C LEU A 158 5.71 -11.95 -6.01
N LEU A 159 5.35 -10.68 -6.26
CA LEU A 159 6.29 -9.57 -6.35
C LEU A 159 7.09 -9.39 -5.05
N SER A 160 6.40 -9.43 -3.90
CA SER A 160 7.04 -9.31 -2.58
C SER A 160 8.04 -10.43 -2.33
N TYR A 161 7.67 -11.69 -2.59
CA TYR A 161 8.59 -12.82 -2.44
C TYR A 161 9.77 -12.76 -3.42
N ALA A 162 9.53 -12.35 -4.68
CA ALA A 162 10.61 -12.17 -5.65
C ALA A 162 11.61 -11.10 -5.19
N SER A 163 11.14 -9.98 -4.64
CA SER A 163 12.02 -8.96 -4.07
C SER A 163 12.87 -9.55 -2.93
N VAL A 164 12.26 -10.25 -1.97
CA VAL A 164 13.00 -10.88 -0.87
C VAL A 164 14.07 -11.86 -1.37
N LEU A 165 13.73 -12.73 -2.31
CA LEU A 165 14.67 -13.70 -2.88
C LEU A 165 15.81 -13.01 -3.65
N GLY A 166 15.53 -11.92 -4.36
CA GLY A 166 16.56 -11.11 -5.02
C GLY A 166 17.49 -10.44 -4.03
N GLY A 167 16.95 -9.87 -2.95
CA GLY A 167 17.73 -9.20 -1.91
C GLY A 167 18.70 -10.11 -1.16
N MET A 168 18.42 -11.41 -1.12
CA MET A 168 19.30 -12.42 -0.53
C MET A 168 20.57 -12.70 -1.35
N THR A 169 20.68 -12.21 -2.58
CA THR A 169 21.80 -12.53 -3.48
C THR A 169 23.05 -11.66 -3.28
N THR A 170 22.96 -10.56 -2.54
CA THR A 170 24.10 -9.67 -2.30
C THR A 170 24.10 -9.15 -0.87
N LEU A 171 25.22 -8.53 -0.49
CA LEU A 171 25.36 -7.88 0.82
C LEU A 171 24.38 -6.71 0.99
N ILE A 172 24.19 -5.88 -0.04
CA ILE A 172 23.36 -4.65 0.03
C ILE A 172 21.87 -4.95 -0.19
N GLY A 173 21.53 -6.05 -0.86
CA GLY A 173 20.15 -6.40 -1.20
C GLY A 173 19.24 -6.63 0.00
N SER A 174 19.80 -6.93 1.18
CA SER A 174 19.03 -7.08 2.42
C SER A 174 19.69 -6.34 3.59
N SER A 175 18.88 -5.61 4.37
CA SER A 175 19.34 -4.97 5.60
C SER A 175 19.89 -5.96 6.63
N THR A 176 19.43 -7.22 6.60
CA THR A 176 19.95 -8.27 7.48
C THR A 176 21.38 -8.68 7.12
N ASN A 177 21.70 -8.74 5.83
CA ASN A 177 23.04 -9.13 5.37
C ASN A 177 24.05 -8.05 5.73
N LEU A 178 23.67 -6.78 5.53
CA LEU A 178 24.47 -5.64 5.95
C LEU A 178 24.68 -5.60 7.46
N LEU A 179 23.62 -5.82 8.26
CA LEU A 179 23.71 -5.81 9.73
C LEU A 179 24.71 -6.84 10.25
N VAL A 180 24.66 -8.08 9.73
CA VAL A 180 25.60 -9.12 10.14
C VAL A 180 27.03 -8.78 9.73
N SER A 181 27.23 -8.19 8.55
CA SER A 181 28.56 -7.78 8.10
C SER A 181 29.13 -6.62 8.92
N LEU A 182 28.28 -5.69 9.38
CA LEU A 182 28.69 -4.61 10.28
C LEU A 182 29.08 -5.16 11.66
N GLU A 183 28.30 -6.11 12.19
CA GLU A 183 28.63 -6.75 13.46
C GLU A 183 29.94 -7.55 13.41
N LEU A 184 30.25 -8.22 12.29
CA LEU A 184 31.53 -8.90 12.12
C LEU A 184 32.71 -7.91 12.16
N ASP A 185 32.56 -6.75 11.52
CA ASP A 185 33.56 -5.68 11.56
C ASP A 185 33.74 -5.14 12.99
N ASP A 186 32.65 -4.94 13.73
CA ASP A 186 32.67 -4.49 15.13
C ASP A 186 33.34 -5.52 16.06
N LEU A 187 33.25 -6.82 15.75
CA LEU A 187 33.94 -7.90 16.45
C LEU A 187 35.41 -8.07 16.04
N GLY A 188 35.89 -7.33 15.04
CA GLY A 188 37.25 -7.42 14.50
C GLY A 188 37.47 -8.62 13.57
N GLU A 189 36.39 -9.25 13.10
CA GLU A 189 36.41 -10.33 12.11
C GLU A 189 36.34 -9.75 10.69
N GLU A 190 36.69 -10.57 9.68
CA GLU A 190 36.61 -10.12 8.28
C GLU A 190 35.13 -9.93 7.86
N PRO A 191 34.73 -8.71 7.44
CA PRO A 191 33.36 -8.47 7.00
C PRO A 191 33.08 -9.19 5.68
N PHE A 192 31.80 -9.47 5.41
CA PHE A 192 31.42 -10.12 4.18
C PHE A 192 31.72 -9.25 2.95
N GLY A 193 32.25 -9.89 1.91
CA GLY A 193 32.34 -9.33 0.58
C GLY A 193 30.98 -9.13 -0.07
N PHE A 194 30.91 -8.20 -1.03
CA PHE A 194 29.66 -7.86 -1.71
C PHE A 194 28.96 -9.07 -2.36
N PHE A 195 29.73 -10.01 -2.91
CA PHE A 195 29.25 -11.18 -3.66
C PHE A 195 29.29 -12.50 -2.88
N ASP A 196 29.61 -12.48 -1.59
CA ASP A 196 29.73 -13.71 -0.78
C ASP A 196 28.39 -14.45 -0.66
N PHE A 197 27.30 -13.69 -0.68
CA PHE A 197 25.93 -14.21 -0.67
C PHE A 197 25.43 -14.68 -2.04
N THR A 198 26.16 -14.39 -3.13
CA THR A 198 25.64 -14.56 -4.49
C THR A 198 25.43 -16.00 -4.87
N VAL A 199 26.34 -16.91 -4.56
CA VAL A 199 26.19 -18.33 -4.89
C VAL A 199 25.00 -18.97 -4.14
N PRO A 200 24.95 -18.96 -2.79
CA PRO A 200 23.82 -19.53 -2.06
C PRO A 200 22.51 -18.78 -2.36
N GLY A 201 22.59 -17.45 -2.50
CA GLY A 201 21.46 -16.61 -2.86
C GLY A 201 20.90 -16.97 -4.23
N LEU A 202 21.72 -17.18 -5.26
CA LEU A 202 21.25 -17.57 -6.60
C LEU A 202 20.58 -18.93 -6.60
N VAL A 203 21.07 -19.89 -5.81
CA VAL A 203 20.45 -21.22 -5.68
C VAL A 203 19.04 -21.05 -5.09
N LEU A 204 18.91 -20.34 -3.97
CA LEU A 204 17.61 -20.07 -3.34
C LEU A 204 16.69 -19.24 -4.23
N ALA A 205 17.21 -18.21 -4.87
CA ALA A 205 16.50 -17.36 -5.83
C ALA A 205 15.97 -18.18 -7.01
N SER A 206 16.77 -19.08 -7.56
CA SER A 206 16.37 -19.94 -8.68
C SER A 206 15.28 -20.93 -8.26
N CYS A 207 15.46 -21.63 -7.15
CA CYS A 207 14.45 -22.53 -6.59
C CYS A 207 13.15 -21.79 -6.24
N GLY A 208 13.28 -20.61 -5.63
CA GLY A 208 12.16 -19.74 -5.28
C GLY A 208 11.45 -19.20 -6.50
N LEU A 209 12.16 -18.81 -7.56
CA LEU A 209 11.56 -18.37 -8.82
C LEU A 209 10.74 -19.49 -9.46
N VAL A 210 11.26 -20.72 -9.49
CA VAL A 210 10.50 -21.89 -9.95
C VAL A 210 9.24 -22.08 -9.09
N TYR A 211 9.36 -21.99 -7.77
CA TYR A 211 8.21 -22.07 -6.86
C TYR A 211 7.17 -20.97 -7.14
N LEU A 212 7.62 -19.72 -7.31
CA LEU A 212 6.76 -18.55 -7.57
C LEU A 212 6.05 -18.62 -8.92
N LEU A 213 6.67 -19.27 -9.92
CA LEU A 213 6.07 -19.42 -11.25
C LEU A 213 5.07 -20.57 -11.33
N PHE A 214 5.35 -21.69 -10.66
CA PHE A 214 4.59 -22.93 -10.86
C PHE A 214 3.67 -23.29 -9.69
N ILE A 215 4.09 -23.04 -8.44
CA ILE A 215 3.40 -23.54 -7.25
C ILE A 215 2.60 -22.43 -6.57
N ALA A 216 3.24 -21.29 -6.29
CA ALA A 216 2.60 -20.19 -5.58
C ALA A 216 1.30 -19.69 -6.24
N PRO A 217 1.19 -19.52 -7.58
CA PRO A 217 -0.03 -19.04 -8.20
C PRO A 217 -1.23 -19.99 -8.00
N ARG A 218 -0.97 -21.28 -7.75
CA ARG A 218 -2.00 -22.30 -7.48
C ARG A 218 -2.46 -22.31 -6.03
N LEU A 219 -1.58 -21.94 -5.10
CA LEU A 219 -1.87 -21.89 -3.66
C LEU A 219 -2.51 -20.56 -3.25
N LEU A 220 -2.17 -19.47 -3.94
CA LEU A 220 -2.59 -18.14 -3.56
C LEU A 220 -4.06 -17.88 -3.94
N PRO A 221 -4.91 -17.54 -2.95
CA PRO A 221 -6.32 -17.27 -3.19
C PRO A 221 -6.48 -15.99 -4.02
N ASP A 222 -7.43 -16.02 -4.95
CA ASP A 222 -7.89 -14.81 -5.63
C ASP A 222 -8.76 -14.01 -4.66
N ARG A 223 -8.13 -13.05 -3.96
CA ARG A 223 -8.86 -12.07 -3.18
C ARG A 223 -9.25 -10.93 -4.11
N PRO A 224 -10.55 -10.66 -4.33
CA PRO A 224 -10.93 -9.43 -5.00
C PRO A 224 -10.36 -8.27 -4.20
N THR A 225 -9.54 -7.44 -4.84
CA THR A 225 -8.91 -6.27 -4.21
C THR A 225 -10.00 -5.37 -3.65
N THR A 226 -10.14 -5.33 -2.33
CA THR A 226 -11.17 -4.55 -1.60
C THR A 226 -11.01 -3.02 -1.77
N GLY A 227 -9.94 -2.55 -2.43
CA GLY A 227 -9.65 -1.12 -2.58
C GLY A 227 -9.13 -0.66 -3.94
N GLY A 228 -9.22 -1.48 -4.99
CA GLY A 228 -8.81 -1.06 -6.34
C GLY A 228 -10.02 -1.04 -7.28
N ALA A 229 -10.24 0.08 -7.98
CA ALA A 229 -11.15 0.40 -9.12
C ALA A 229 -12.32 -0.55 -9.48
N ALA A 230 -12.14 -1.87 -9.46
CA ALA A 230 -13.20 -2.87 -9.55
C ALA A 230 -14.15 -2.88 -8.33
N ALA A 231 -13.66 -2.60 -7.11
CA ALA A 231 -14.53 -2.38 -5.95
C ALA A 231 -15.34 -1.07 -6.05
N GLU A 232 -14.82 -0.07 -6.78
CA GLU A 232 -15.56 1.17 -7.11
C GLU A 232 -16.62 0.96 -8.20
N GLN A 233 -16.47 -0.07 -9.06
CA GLN A 233 -17.46 -0.41 -10.08
C GLN A 233 -18.69 -1.15 -9.51
N GLY A 234 -18.57 -1.80 -8.35
CA GLY A 234 -19.69 -2.51 -7.70
C GLY A 234 -20.36 -1.72 -6.57
N ARG A 235 -19.64 -0.80 -5.90
CA ARG A 235 -20.24 0.05 -4.86
C ARG A 235 -21.08 1.14 -5.50
N HIS A 236 -22.38 1.04 -5.27
CA HIS A 236 -23.31 2.12 -5.58
C HIS A 236 -23.16 3.17 -4.48
N PHE A 237 -22.88 4.39 -4.88
CA PHE A 237 -22.87 5.56 -4.02
C PHE A 237 -24.25 6.22 -4.11
N VAL A 238 -24.76 6.66 -2.97
CA VAL A 238 -26.01 7.43 -2.92
C VAL A 238 -25.65 8.91 -3.04
N ALA A 239 -26.26 9.59 -4.00
CA ALA A 239 -26.08 11.02 -4.22
C ALA A 239 -27.44 11.70 -4.35
N GLN A 240 -27.49 12.97 -3.95
CA GLN A 240 -28.65 13.82 -4.08
C GLN A 240 -28.46 14.79 -5.25
N VAL A 241 -29.46 14.84 -6.13
CA VAL A 241 -29.43 15.60 -7.38
C VAL A 241 -30.63 16.53 -7.42
N SER A 242 -30.40 17.84 -7.47
CA SER A 242 -31.48 18.83 -7.60
C SER A 242 -31.78 19.09 -9.07
N VAL A 243 -33.02 18.93 -9.52
CA VAL A 243 -33.44 19.19 -10.91
C VAL A 243 -33.67 20.69 -11.10
N SER A 244 -32.68 21.38 -11.63
CA SER A 244 -32.76 22.84 -11.88
C SER A 244 -33.73 23.21 -13.01
N VAL A 245 -34.22 24.45 -12.99
CA VAL A 245 -35.04 25.01 -14.08
C VAL A 245 -34.23 25.04 -15.38
N GLY A 246 -34.60 24.20 -16.35
CA GLY A 246 -33.87 24.04 -17.62
C GLY A 246 -32.96 22.81 -17.71
N SER A 247 -32.91 21.98 -16.65
CA SER A 247 -32.20 20.69 -16.68
C SER A 247 -32.80 19.75 -17.72
N ARG A 248 -31.95 18.95 -18.38
CA ARG A 248 -32.38 17.90 -19.31
C ARG A 248 -33.19 16.78 -18.64
N LEU A 249 -33.20 16.75 -17.30
CA LEU A 249 -33.99 15.82 -16.52
C LEU A 249 -35.48 16.19 -16.48
N VAL A 250 -35.84 17.45 -16.72
CA VAL A 250 -37.23 17.91 -16.72
C VAL A 250 -37.98 17.28 -17.89
N GLY A 251 -39.16 16.71 -17.61
CA GLY A 251 -40.01 16.06 -18.60
C GLY A 251 -39.71 14.59 -18.84
N LEU A 252 -38.65 14.03 -18.22
CA LEU A 252 -38.37 12.61 -18.29
C LEU A 252 -39.44 11.80 -17.57
N ARG A 253 -39.79 10.65 -18.17
CA ARG A 253 -40.79 9.71 -17.66
C ARG A 253 -40.15 8.34 -17.44
N PRO A 254 -40.47 7.66 -16.34
CA PRO A 254 -40.06 6.28 -16.13
C PRO A 254 -40.90 5.35 -17.02
N VAL A 255 -40.27 4.30 -17.54
CA VAL A 255 -40.93 3.20 -18.24
C VAL A 255 -40.66 1.94 -17.44
N GLY A 256 -41.70 1.39 -16.81
CA GLY A 256 -41.55 0.25 -15.90
C GLY A 256 -40.72 0.55 -14.65
N GLY A 257 -40.80 1.79 -14.14
CA GLY A 257 -40.07 2.24 -12.94
C GLY A 257 -38.60 2.61 -13.17
N ILE A 258 -38.11 2.54 -14.41
CA ILE A 258 -36.73 2.90 -14.79
C ILE A 258 -36.76 4.11 -15.72
N PHE A 259 -35.84 5.05 -15.54
CA PHE A 259 -35.69 6.22 -16.42
C PHE A 259 -34.73 5.89 -17.58
N PRO A 260 -35.21 5.70 -18.83
CA PRO A 260 -34.36 5.20 -19.91
C PRO A 260 -33.21 6.13 -20.30
N ALA A 261 -33.36 7.44 -20.03
CA ALA A 261 -32.35 8.45 -20.28
C ALA A 261 -31.19 8.43 -19.26
N LEU A 262 -31.30 7.64 -18.18
CA LEU A 262 -30.30 7.50 -17.14
C LEU A 262 -29.85 6.03 -17.04
N PRO A 263 -29.14 5.51 -18.06
CA PRO A 263 -28.58 4.16 -17.99
C PRO A 263 -27.58 4.08 -16.83
N ASP A 264 -27.57 2.95 -16.11
CA ASP A 264 -26.68 2.66 -14.97
C ASP A 264 -26.87 3.55 -13.72
N ILE A 265 -27.99 4.28 -13.63
CA ILE A 265 -28.39 5.06 -12.44
C ILE A 265 -29.72 4.52 -11.92
N THR A 266 -29.76 4.14 -10.65
CA THR A 266 -31.00 3.72 -9.98
C THR A 266 -31.57 4.88 -9.19
N ILE A 267 -32.80 5.30 -9.48
CA ILE A 267 -33.48 6.31 -8.67
C ILE A 267 -34.12 5.64 -7.45
N LEU A 268 -33.71 6.06 -6.25
CA LEU A 268 -34.22 5.53 -4.99
C LEU A 268 -35.49 6.27 -4.54
N MET A 269 -35.51 7.60 -4.72
CA MET A 269 -36.58 8.47 -4.25
C MET A 269 -36.57 9.77 -5.04
N ILE A 270 -37.75 10.36 -5.22
CA ILE A 270 -37.90 11.72 -5.75
C ILE A 270 -38.67 12.51 -4.70
N GLN A 271 -38.12 13.62 -4.22
CA GLN A 271 -38.77 14.52 -3.30
C GLN A 271 -39.23 15.78 -4.04
N ARG A 272 -40.53 16.03 -4.04
CA ARG A 272 -41.16 17.21 -4.64
C ARG A 272 -41.75 18.08 -3.53
N GLY A 273 -41.02 19.12 -3.14
CA GLY A 273 -41.33 19.90 -1.94
C GLY A 273 -41.31 19.02 -0.69
N GLU A 274 -42.43 18.96 0.04
CA GLU A 274 -42.59 18.17 1.27
C GLU A 274 -43.01 16.70 1.02
N ARG A 275 -43.18 16.29 -0.26
CA ARG A 275 -43.65 14.95 -0.61
C ARG A 275 -42.50 14.08 -1.10
N ALA A 276 -42.24 12.99 -0.40
CA ALA A 276 -41.37 11.91 -0.87
C ALA A 276 -42.17 10.93 -1.75
N ILE A 277 -41.70 10.72 -2.97
CA ILE A 277 -42.24 9.81 -3.98
C ILE A 277 -41.26 8.64 -4.09
N LEU A 278 -41.78 7.41 -3.96
CA LEU A 278 -41.01 6.16 -3.97
C LEU A 278 -41.35 5.33 -5.23
N PRO A 279 -40.47 4.38 -5.62
CA PRO A 279 -40.76 3.41 -6.68
C PRO A 279 -42.08 2.68 -6.45
N PRO A 280 -42.84 2.30 -7.50
CA PRO A 280 -42.42 2.16 -8.90
C PRO A 280 -42.55 3.42 -9.81
N PHE A 281 -42.71 4.62 -9.26
CA PHE A 281 -42.76 5.90 -10.03
C PHE A 281 -43.75 5.92 -11.21
N GLU A 282 -44.83 5.14 -11.15
CA GLU A 282 -45.81 5.05 -12.24
C GLU A 282 -46.44 6.42 -12.55
N ASP A 283 -46.53 6.74 -13.85
CA ASP A 283 -47.06 8.00 -14.39
C ASP A 283 -46.41 9.30 -13.87
N LEU A 284 -45.17 9.21 -13.34
CA LEU A 284 -44.42 10.38 -12.87
C LEU A 284 -43.70 11.08 -14.03
N VAL A 285 -43.73 12.41 -14.02
CA VAL A 285 -42.88 13.25 -14.88
C VAL A 285 -41.98 14.08 -13.97
N LEU A 286 -40.67 14.03 -14.18
CA LEU A 286 -39.73 14.87 -13.44
C LEU A 286 -40.00 16.35 -13.75
N ASP A 287 -40.08 17.15 -12.69
CA ASP A 287 -40.35 18.58 -12.76
C ASP A 287 -39.16 19.39 -12.22
N ALA A 288 -39.12 20.67 -12.56
CA ALA A 288 -38.12 21.57 -11.99
C ALA A 288 -38.34 21.69 -10.46
N ASN A 289 -37.23 21.76 -9.73
CA ASN A 289 -37.14 21.71 -8.27
C ASN A 289 -37.44 20.35 -7.63
N ASP A 290 -37.51 19.28 -8.41
CA ASP A 290 -37.48 17.93 -7.84
C ASP A 290 -36.09 17.63 -7.28
N LEU A 291 -36.06 16.95 -6.14
CA LEU A 291 -34.85 16.45 -5.53
C LEU A 291 -34.78 14.94 -5.70
N VAL A 292 -33.82 14.46 -6.47
CA VAL A 292 -33.71 13.06 -6.87
C VAL A 292 -32.57 12.39 -6.11
N ILE A 293 -32.89 11.38 -5.30
CA ILE A 293 -31.91 10.55 -4.63
C ILE A 293 -31.58 9.37 -5.54
N ILE A 294 -30.33 9.28 -5.97
CA ILE A 294 -29.85 8.27 -6.90
C ILE A 294 -28.79 7.36 -6.27
N ALA A 295 -28.75 6.11 -6.69
CA ALA A 295 -27.70 5.16 -6.42
C ALA A 295 -27.01 4.78 -7.73
N ALA A 296 -25.71 5.08 -7.85
CA ALA A 296 -24.95 4.81 -9.06
C ALA A 296 -23.46 4.53 -8.77
N THR A 297 -22.77 3.93 -9.73
CA THR A 297 -21.33 3.70 -9.64
C THR A 297 -20.56 5.01 -9.81
N ARG A 298 -19.32 5.07 -9.31
CA ARG A 298 -18.48 6.29 -9.42
C ARG A 298 -18.31 6.80 -10.87
N PRO A 299 -18.11 5.93 -11.90
CA PRO A 299 -18.06 6.38 -13.29
C PRO A 299 -19.37 7.00 -13.78
N ALA A 300 -20.52 6.43 -13.39
CA ALA A 300 -21.85 6.93 -13.76
C ALA A 300 -22.17 8.28 -13.09
N LEU A 301 -21.78 8.46 -11.82
CA LEU A 301 -21.87 9.76 -11.15
C LEU A 301 -20.96 10.79 -11.81
N ALA A 302 -19.75 10.40 -12.21
CA ALA A 302 -18.81 11.31 -12.88
C ALA A 302 -19.26 11.70 -14.30
N SER A 303 -19.96 10.83 -15.04
CA SER A 303 -20.59 11.21 -16.32
C SER A 303 -21.75 12.17 -16.10
N LEU A 304 -22.60 11.90 -15.11
CA LEU A 304 -23.72 12.79 -14.75
C LEU A 304 -23.21 14.19 -14.34
N ALA A 305 -22.11 14.24 -13.57
CA ALA A 305 -21.44 15.47 -13.17
C ALA A 305 -20.89 16.28 -14.35
N LYS A 306 -20.41 15.60 -15.40
CA LYS A 306 -19.85 16.26 -16.59
C LYS A 306 -20.94 16.85 -17.47
N ASP A 307 -22.05 16.15 -17.60
CA ASP A 307 -23.16 16.59 -18.44
C ASP A 307 -23.93 17.73 -17.78
N GLU A 308 -24.11 17.71 -16.45
CA GLU A 308 -24.81 18.75 -15.70
C GLU A 308 -24.10 19.06 -14.35
N PRO A 309 -23.04 19.89 -14.35
CA PRO A 309 -22.18 20.12 -13.18
C PRO A 309 -22.85 20.85 -12.01
N GLU A 310 -23.98 21.51 -12.25
CA GLU A 310 -24.74 22.25 -11.22
C GLU A 310 -25.66 21.36 -10.37
N LEU A 311 -25.85 20.08 -10.73
CA LEU A 311 -26.85 19.23 -10.07
C LEU A 311 -26.33 18.47 -8.84
N LEU A 312 -25.02 18.31 -8.69
CA LEU A 312 -24.42 17.50 -7.63
C LEU A 312 -24.02 18.37 -6.44
N HIS A 313 -24.77 18.25 -5.34
CA HIS A 313 -24.35 18.82 -4.06
C HIS A 313 -23.63 17.72 -3.25
N PRO A 314 -22.30 17.83 -3.04
CA PRO A 314 -21.50 16.82 -2.38
C PRO A 314 -21.59 16.85 -0.84
N GLU A 315 -22.46 17.67 -0.25
CA GLU A 315 -22.56 17.82 1.21
C GLU A 315 -23.33 16.66 1.84
N LEU A 316 -22.58 15.64 2.26
CA LEU A 316 -22.84 14.79 3.43
C LEU A 316 -21.51 14.53 4.16
#